data_AF-A0A7V7ZMT8-F1
#
_entry.id   AF-A0A7V7ZMT8-F1
#
_cell.length_a   1.000
_cell.length_b   1.000
_cell.length_c   1.000
_cell.angle_alpha   90.00
_cell.angle_beta   90.00
_cell.angle_gamma   90.00
#
_symmetry.space_group_name_H-M   'P 1'
#
loop_
_entity.id
_entity.type
_entity.pdbx_description
1 polymer ?
#
loop_
_entity_poly.entity_id
_entity_poly.type
_entity_poly.pdbx_seq_one_letter_code
_entity_poly.pdbx_strand_id
1 'polypeptide(L)' 'METNCEYPKIPRWISTESGQWAWRECADWRGTASSALSVQDRSKLLQDAESRWAEARSAAQPLREIEAQ' A
#
# COMPACT_ATOMS: atom_id res chain seq x y z
N MET A 1 16.09 -2.47 -25.06
CA MET A 1 14.73 -2.82 -24.61
C MET A 1 14.51 -2.10 -23.30
N GLU A 2 13.42 -1.38 -23.23
CA GLU A 2 13.20 -0.18 -22.41
C GLU A 2 13.08 -0.47 -20.90
N THR A 3 13.79 0.35 -20.13
CA THR A 3 13.56 0.78 -18.72
C THR A 3 13.05 -0.23 -17.69
N ASN A 4 14.00 -0.71 -16.89
CA ASN A 4 13.97 -0.95 -15.44
C ASN A 4 12.68 -0.49 -14.71
N CYS A 5 11.92 -1.43 -14.14
CA CYS A 5 10.92 -1.18 -13.11
C CYS A 5 11.10 -2.22 -12.00
N GLU A 6 11.66 -1.79 -10.86
CA GLU A 6 12.05 -2.60 -9.68
C GLU A 6 10.90 -3.33 -8.96
N TYR A 7 9.70 -3.38 -9.54
CA TYR A 7 8.52 -3.95 -8.92
C TYR A 7 7.80 -4.90 -9.88
N PRO A 8 7.37 -6.09 -9.40
CA PRO A 8 6.56 -6.99 -10.20
C PRO A 8 5.26 -6.29 -10.63
N LYS A 9 4.69 -6.74 -11.75
CA LYS A 9 3.47 -6.14 -12.31
C LYS A 9 2.33 -6.16 -11.30
N ILE A 10 1.72 -5.00 -11.05
CA ILE A 10 0.59 -4.85 -10.13
C ILE A 10 -0.61 -5.69 -10.63
N PRO A 11 -1.20 -6.55 -9.78
CA PRO A 11 -2.43 -7.26 -10.07
C PRO A 11 -3.60 -6.33 -10.42
N ARG A 12 -4.42 -6.71 -11.41
CA ARG A 12 -5.53 -5.88 -11.91
C ARG A 12 -6.59 -5.52 -10.87
N TRP A 13 -6.70 -6.30 -9.80
CA TRP A 13 -7.67 -6.07 -8.74
C TRP A 13 -7.21 -4.98 -7.73
N ILE A 14 -5.93 -4.59 -7.78
CA ILE A 14 -5.39 -3.51 -6.96
C ILE A 14 -5.54 -2.21 -7.75
N SER A 15 -6.69 -1.55 -7.60
CA SER A 15 -7.00 -0.28 -8.26
C SER A 15 -6.94 0.91 -7.33
N THR A 16 -7.00 0.71 -6.01
CA THR A 16 -6.99 1.78 -5.02
C THR A 16 -5.59 2.39 -4.87
N GLU A 17 -5.53 3.67 -4.52
CA GLU A 17 -4.26 4.37 -4.29
C GLU A 17 -3.47 3.74 -3.13
N SER A 18 -4.17 3.41 -2.04
CA SER A 18 -3.61 2.66 -0.90
C SER A 18 -3.01 1.33 -1.32
N GLY A 19 -3.70 0.57 -2.18
CA GLY A 19 -3.22 -0.71 -2.68
C GLY A 19 -2.01 -0.58 -3.61
N GLN A 20 -1.99 0.44 -4.47
CA GLN A 20 -0.83 0.72 -5.33
C GLN A 20 0.39 1.19 -4.52
N TRP A 21 0.16 1.99 -3.47
CA TRP A 21 1.19 2.36 -2.51
C TRP A 21 1.72 1.13 -1.78
N ALA A 22 0.84 0.30 -1.20
CA ALA A 22 1.24 -0.91 -0.48
C ALA A 22 1.98 -1.89 -1.39
N TRP A 23 1.60 -2.01 -2.66
CA TRP A 23 2.34 -2.83 -3.63
C TRP A 23 3.78 -2.34 -3.82
N ARG A 24 4.01 -1.02 -3.88
CA ARG A 24 5.35 -0.43 -4.05
C ARG A 24 6.16 -0.47 -2.75
N GLU A 25 5.58 0.01 -1.65
CA GLU A 25 6.31 0.28 -0.41
C GLU A 25 6.30 -0.89 0.59
N CYS A 26 5.30 -1.77 0.56
CA CYS A 26 5.12 -2.84 1.54
C CYS A 26 5.41 -4.23 0.93
N ALA A 27 6.67 -4.68 1.03
CA ALA A 27 7.09 -5.97 0.48
C ALA A 27 6.31 -7.18 1.07
N ASP A 28 6.05 -7.18 2.38
CA ASP A 28 5.31 -8.26 3.05
C ASP A 28 3.85 -8.33 2.60
N TRP A 29 3.23 -7.15 2.46
CA TRP A 29 1.88 -7.03 1.93
C TRP A 29 1.81 -7.53 0.49
N ARG A 30 2.78 -7.14 -0.35
CA ARG A 30 2.91 -7.57 -1.75
C ARG A 30 3.05 -9.08 -1.87
N GLY A 31 3.83 -9.73 -1.01
CA GLY A 31 3.99 -11.18 -0.99
C GLY A 31 2.65 -11.89 -0.75
N THR A 32 1.88 -11.39 0.21
CA THR A 32 0.54 -11.91 0.52
C THR A 32 -0.44 -11.64 -0.61
N ALA A 33 -0.45 -10.44 -1.17
CA ALA A 33 -1.30 -10.05 -2.29
C ALA A 33 -1.02 -10.83 -3.58
N SER A 34 0.24 -11.22 -3.81
CA SER A 34 0.64 -12.05 -4.95
C SER A 34 0.05 -13.47 -4.88
N SER A 35 -0.24 -13.96 -3.68
CA SER A 35 -0.78 -15.30 -3.43
C SER A 35 -2.29 -15.31 -3.19
N ALA A 36 -2.97 -14.17 -3.28
CA ALA A 36 -4.40 -14.04 -2.97
C ALA A 36 -5.29 -14.59 -4.11
N LEU A 37 -5.87 -15.76 -3.86
CA LEU A 37 -6.71 -16.47 -4.83
C LEU A 37 -8.20 -16.13 -4.72
N SER A 38 -8.69 -15.76 -3.52
CA SER A 38 -10.10 -15.47 -3.30
C SER A 38 -10.42 -13.97 -3.33
N VAL A 39 -11.65 -13.62 -3.71
CA VAL A 39 -12.14 -12.23 -3.65
C VAL A 39 -12.18 -11.71 -2.21
N GLN A 40 -12.45 -12.59 -1.23
CA GLN A 40 -12.49 -12.24 0.18
C GLN A 40 -11.11 -11.86 0.71
N ASP A 41 -10.06 -12.61 0.34
CA ASP A 41 -8.68 -12.30 0.74
C ASP A 41 -8.21 -10.99 0.12
N ARG A 42 -8.54 -10.76 -1.16
CA ARG A 42 -8.25 -9.48 -1.84
C ARG A 42 -8.93 -8.30 -1.15
N SER A 43 -10.19 -8.46 -0.74
CA SER A 43 -10.91 -7.43 0.01
C SER A 43 -10.23 -7.09 1.34
N LYS A 44 -9.84 -8.12 2.10
CA LYS A 44 -9.09 -7.94 3.36
C LYS A 44 -7.74 -7.25 3.13
N LEU A 45 -7.03 -7.60 2.06
CA LEU A 45 -5.76 -6.98 1.71
C LEU A 45 -5.91 -5.51 1.33
N LEU A 46 -6.98 -5.12 0.62
CA LEU A 46 -7.24 -3.71 0.31
C LEU A 46 -7.53 -2.90 1.59
N GLN A 47 -8.27 -3.48 2.53
CA GLN A 47 -8.51 -2.85 3.84
C GLN A 47 -7.21 -2.71 4.64
N ASP A 48 -6.37 -3.74 4.68
CA ASP A 48 -5.06 -3.68 5.33
C ASP A 48 -4.14 -2.63 4.69
N ALA A 49 -4.15 -2.53 3.35
CA ALA A 49 -3.41 -1.49 2.63
C ALA A 49 -3.89 -0.08 2.99
N GLU A 50 -5.21 0.10 3.13
CA GLU A 50 -5.79 1.38 3.55
C GLU A 50 -5.39 1.76 4.97
N SER A 51 -5.44 0.82 5.93
CA SER A 51 -4.99 1.06 7.30
C SER A 51 -3.51 1.46 7.36
N ARG A 52 -2.63 0.71 6.68
CA ARG A 52 -1.20 1.03 6.62
C ARG A 52 -0.93 2.38 5.96
N TRP A 53 -1.68 2.71 4.92
CA TRP A 53 -1.52 3.98 4.23
C TRP A 53 -1.98 5.15 5.10
N ALA A 54 -3.07 4.99 5.86
CA ALA A 54 -3.51 5.97 6.84
C ALA A 54 -2.45 6.19 7.94
N GLU A 55 -1.88 5.11 8.47
CA GLU A 55 -0.79 5.15 9.45
C GLU A 55 0.45 5.85 8.87
N ALA A 56 0.88 5.49 7.67
CA ALA A 56 2.03 6.10 7.01
C ALA A 56 1.80 7.59 6.73
N ARG A 57 0.59 8.00 6.35
CA ARG A 57 0.23 9.42 6.15
C ARG A 57 0.21 10.19 7.47
N SER A 58 -0.30 9.57 8.53
CA SER A 58 -0.29 10.17 9.87
C SER A 58 1.15 10.32 10.38
N ALA A 59 2.01 9.30 10.19
CA ALA A 59 3.42 9.35 10.54
C ALA A 59 4.23 10.36 9.68
N ALA A 60 3.83 10.56 8.42
CA ALA A 60 4.41 11.56 7.52
C ALA A 60 3.93 13.00 7.81
N GLN A 61 3.05 13.20 8.79
CA GLN A 61 2.80 14.52 9.39
C GLN A 61 3.58 14.66 10.70
N PRO A 62 4.90 14.96 10.66
CA PRO A 62 5.59 15.41 11.85
C PRO A 62 5.16 16.87 12.13
N LEU A 63 4.54 17.08 13.29
CA LEU A 63 4.71 18.29 14.08
C LEU A 63 4.38 19.64 13.39
N ARG A 64 3.11 19.87 13.03
CA ARG A 64 2.58 21.23 12.77
C ARG A 64 1.74 21.77 13.93
N GLU A 65 1.95 21.24 15.14
CA GLU A 65 1.13 21.59 16.30
C GLU A 65 1.92 21.62 17.61
N ILE A 66 3.11 22.24 17.59
CA ILE A 66 3.74 22.76 18.82
C ILE A 66 4.37 24.14 18.53
N GLU A 67 3.56 25.11 18.11
CA GLU A 67 3.87 26.54 18.31
C GLU A 67 2.58 27.26 18.73
N ALA A 68 2.23 27.07 19.99
CA ALA A 68 1.31 27.95 20.71
C ALA A 68 1.69 27.93 22.19
N GLN A 69 2.57 28.85 22.59
CA GLN A 69 2.52 29.61 23.85
C GLN A 69 3.76 30.50 24.01
#